data_AF-A0A3D1F9S4-F1
#
_entry.id   AF-A0A3D1F9S4-F1
#
_cell.length_a   1.000
_cell.length_b   1.000
_cell.length_c   1.000
_cell.angle_alpha   90.00
_cell.angle_beta   90.00
_cell.angle_gamma   90.00
#
_symmetry.space_group_name_H-M   'P 1'
#
loop_
_entity.id
_entity.type
_entity.pdbx_description
1 polymer ?
#
loop_
_entity_poly.entity_id
_entity_poly.type
_entity_poly.pdbx_seq_one_letter_code
_entity_poly.pdbx_strand_id
1 'polypeptide(L)'
;MLTYSFKSKLRDCSTEVQVILIFDKWSKTDDKDVHVLITIDLSMSVRSAILTYLLHWGIEESFRELKDTFCFDQYQVRHQEQIQKH
;
A
#
# COMPACT_ATOMS: atom_id res chain seq x y z
N MET A 1 19.16 1.85 0.71
CA MET A 1 17.99 2.68 0.43
C MET A 1 18.30 4.17 0.50
N LEU A 2 18.53 4.78 -0.66
CA LEU A 2 18.61 6.23 -0.82
C LEU A 2 17.18 6.80 -0.89
N THR A 3 16.89 7.81 -0.09
CA THR A 3 15.57 8.45 -0.05
C THR A 3 15.67 9.96 -0.18
N TYR A 4 14.75 10.57 -0.91
CA TYR A 4 14.58 12.02 -0.98
C TYR A 4 13.14 12.37 -0.62
N SER A 5 12.93 13.37 0.24
CA SER A 5 11.60 13.80 0.64
C SER A 5 11.45 15.30 0.62
N PHE A 6 10.27 15.76 0.21
CA PHE A 6 9.93 17.18 0.17
C PHE A 6 8.43 17.38 0.39
N LYS A 7 8.05 18.59 0.79
CA LYS A 7 6.65 19.00 0.91
C LYS A 7 6.23 19.72 -0.36
N SER A 8 5.02 19.43 -0.84
CA SER A 8 4.48 20.03 -2.06
C SER A 8 2.95 20.06 -2.02
N LYS A 9 2.35 20.77 -2.96
CA LYS A 9 0.93 20.66 -3.28
C LYS A 9 0.77 19.98 -4.63
N LEU A 10 -0.24 19.13 -4.74
CA LEU A 10 -0.63 18.56 -6.03
C LEU A 10 -1.45 19.59 -6.80
N ARG A 11 -1.40 19.52 -8.13
CA ARG A 11 -2.21 20.40 -8.99
C ARG A 11 -3.69 20.21 -8.63
N ASP A 12 -4.41 21.31 -8.50
CA ASP A 12 -5.84 21.34 -8.15
C ASP A 12 -6.17 20.68 -6.79
N CYS A 13 -5.20 20.59 -5.89
CA CYS A 13 -5.38 20.09 -4.52
C CYS A 13 -4.93 21.13 -3.50
N SER A 14 -5.82 21.53 -2.59
CA SER A 14 -5.52 22.50 -1.52
C SER A 14 -4.63 21.92 -0.41
N THR A 15 -4.65 20.59 -0.26
CA THR A 15 -3.95 19.86 0.80
C THR A 15 -2.47 19.75 0.47
N GLU A 16 -1.63 20.17 1.40
CA GLU A 16 -0.19 19.94 1.31
C GLU A 16 0.10 18.46 1.60
N VAL A 17 1.06 17.91 0.86
CA VAL A 17 1.50 16.52 0.98
C VAL A 17 3.01 16.47 1.14
N GLN A 18 3.48 15.41 1.80
CA GLN A 18 4.87 15.02 1.77
C GLN A 18 5.06 13.94 0.71
N VAL A 19 5.96 14.21 -0.23
CA VAL A 19 6.35 13.28 -1.29
C VAL A 19 7.69 12.67 -0.91
N ILE A 20 7.79 11.35 -1.03
CA ILE A 20 8.98 10.56 -0.69
C ILE A 20 9.35 9.72 -1.91
N LEU A 21 10.55 9.96 -2.43
CA LEU A 21 11.18 9.17 -3.48
C LEU A 21 12.14 8.16 -2.84
N ILE A 22 12.04 6.91 -3.25
CA ILE A 22 12.85 5.79 -2.76
C ILE A 22 13.57 5.19 -3.96
N PHE A 23 14.89 5.26 -3.98
CA PHE A 23 15.73 4.76 -5.07
C PHE A 23 16.33 3.42 -4.65
N ASP A 24 15.49 2.40 -4.60
CA ASP A 24 15.89 1.04 -4.25
C ASP A 24 14.80 0.07 -4.69
N LYS A 25 15.18 -1.17 -5.02
CA LYS A 25 14.23 -2.25 -5.26
C LYS A 25 13.79 -2.83 -3.92
N TRP A 26 12.50 -3.13 -3.74
CA TRP A 26 12.05 -3.75 -2.49
C TRP A 26 12.29 -5.26 -2.44
N SER A 27 12.45 -5.90 -3.60
CA SER A 27 12.75 -7.33 -3.70
C SER A 27 13.49 -7.66 -4.99
N LYS A 28 13.98 -8.89 -5.11
CA LYS A 28 14.62 -9.38 -6.34
C LYS A 28 13.65 -9.46 -7.53
N THR A 29 12.37 -9.57 -7.25
CA THR A 29 11.30 -9.66 -8.26
C THR A 29 10.66 -8.30 -8.56
N ASP A 30 11.11 -7.24 -7.88
CA ASP A 30 10.64 -5.88 -8.11
C ASP A 30 11.24 -5.34 -9.42
N ASP A 31 10.36 -4.98 -10.35
CA ASP A 31 10.74 -4.45 -11.65
C ASP A 31 10.94 -2.93 -11.62
N LYS A 32 10.67 -2.27 -10.50
CA LYS A 32 10.82 -0.82 -10.34
C LYS A 32 12.12 -0.47 -9.63
N ASP A 33 12.85 0.50 -10.16
CA ASP A 33 14.06 1.05 -9.52
C ASP A 33 13.75 2.24 -8.59
N VAL A 34 12.55 2.82 -8.73
CA VAL A 34 12.12 4.00 -7.97
C VAL A 34 10.67 3.83 -7.51
N HIS A 35 10.43 4.09 -6.23
CA HIS A 35 9.09 4.12 -5.65
C HIS A 35 8.76 5.52 -5.16
N VAL A 36 7.49 5.91 -5.30
CA VAL A 36 6.99 7.21 -4.86
C VAL A 36 5.89 6.98 -3.84
N LEU A 37 6.09 7.49 -2.62
CA LEU A 37 5.06 7.52 -1.58
C LEU A 37 4.58 8.96 -1.39
N ILE A 38 3.28 9.12 -1.20
CA ILE A 38 2.65 10.41 -0.92
C ILE A 38 1.85 10.25 0.37
N THR A 39 2.09 11.12 1.34
CA THR A 39 1.34 11.15 2.60
C THR A 39 0.84 12.55 2.91
N ILE A 40 -0.34 12.64 3.52
CA ILE A 40 -0.90 13.89 4.06
C ILE A 40 -0.34 14.21 5.46
N ASP A 41 0.29 13.24 6.12
CA ASP A 41 0.96 13.46 7.40
C ASP A 41 2.35 14.08 7.17
N LEU A 42 2.39 15.40 7.23
CA LEU A 42 3.59 16.23 7.01
C LEU A 42 4.65 16.11 8.11
N SER A 43 4.33 15.41 9.19
CA SER A 43 5.22 15.17 10.33
C SER A 43 5.77 13.74 10.34
N MET A 44 5.24 12.87 9.46
CA MET A 44 5.63 11.49 9.38
C MET A 44 7.09 11.36 8.94
N SER A 45 7.85 10.54 9.69
CA SER A 45 9.20 10.21 9.29
C SER A 45 9.19 9.39 7.99
N VAL A 46 10.19 9.57 7.14
CA VAL A 46 10.36 8.77 5.90
C VAL A 46 10.33 7.28 6.21
N ARG A 47 11.00 6.85 7.29
CA ARG A 47 11.01 5.46 7.73
C ARG A 47 9.62 4.94 8.09
N SER A 48 8.84 5.73 8.83
CA SER A 48 7.47 5.37 9.21
C SER A 48 6.59 5.21 7.98
N ALA A 49 6.65 6.16 7.04
CA ALA A 49 5.87 6.11 5.80
C ALA A 49 6.16 4.83 4.99
N ILE A 50 7.44 4.45 4.89
CA ILE A 50 7.86 3.24 4.17
C ILE A 50 7.35 1.99 4.87
N LEU A 51 7.51 1.89 6.20
CA LEU A 51 7.01 0.75 6.95
C LEU A 51 5.49 0.63 6.85
N THR A 52 4.76 1.73 6.97
CA THR A 52 3.30 1.76 6.80
C THR A 52 2.89 1.30 5.40
N TYR A 53 3.61 1.71 4.36
CA TYR A 53 3.31 1.26 3.00
C TYR A 53 3.58 -0.26 2.83
N LEU A 54 4.68 -0.77 3.38
CA LEU A 54 4.98 -2.21 3.31
C LEU A 54 3.91 -3.07 4.00
N LEU A 55 3.25 -2.56 5.04
CA LEU A 55 2.10 -3.24 5.65
C LEU A 55 0.91 -3.37 4.68
N HIS A 56 0.66 -2.35 3.84
CA HIS A 56 -0.40 -2.41 2.83
C HIS A 56 -0.18 -3.54 1.82
N TRP A 57 1.06 -3.74 1.39
CA TRP A 57 1.40 -4.87 0.51
C TRP A 57 1.14 -6.22 1.19
N GLY A 58 1.48 -6.34 2.48
CA GLY A 58 1.20 -7.57 3.24
C GLY A 58 -0.29 -7.92 3.31
N ILE A 59 -1.16 -6.91 3.39
CA ILE A 59 -2.62 -7.10 3.32
C ILE A 59 -3.03 -7.61 1.94
N GLU A 60 -2.54 -6.99 0.86
CA GLU A 60 -2.86 -7.41 -0.51
C GLU A 60 -2.46 -8.87 -0.76
N GLU A 61 -1.26 -9.26 -0.33
CA GLU A 61 -0.78 -10.62 -0.48
C GLU A 61 -1.61 -11.62 0.33
N SER A 62 -1.98 -11.25 1.56
CA SER A 62 -2.87 -12.08 2.37
C SER A 62 -4.23 -12.29 1.69
N PHE A 63 -4.80 -11.25 1.07
CA PHE A 63 -6.04 -11.39 0.30
C PHE A 63 -5.87 -12.25 -0.95
N ARG A 64 -4.70 -12.18 -1.61
CA ARG A 64 -4.36 -13.03 -2.77
C ARG A 64 -4.33 -14.50 -2.35
N GLU A 65 -3.59 -14.82 -1.29
CA GLU A 65 -3.52 -16.20 -0.76
C GLU A 65 -4.88 -16.73 -0.31
N LEU A 66 -5.71 -15.90 0.33
CA LEU A 66 -7.08 -16.26 0.73
C LEU A 66 -7.95 -16.66 -0.47
N LYS A 67 -7.81 -15.97 -1.59
CA LYS A 67 -8.54 -16.31 -2.82
C LYS A 67 -7.94 -17.53 -3.50
N ASP A 68 -6.63 -17.58 -3.69
CA ASP A 68 -5.98 -18.62 -4.47
C ASP A 68 -5.98 -19.98 -3.74
N THR A 69 -5.82 -19.98 -2.41
CA THR A 69 -5.71 -21.22 -1.62
C THR A 69 -7.06 -21.67 -1.07
N PHE A 70 -7.87 -20.72 -0.58
CA PHE A 70 -9.14 -21.04 0.08
C PHE A 70 -10.35 -20.75 -0.81
N CYS A 71 -10.16 -20.25 -2.03
CA CYS A 71 -11.23 -19.98 -2.98
C CYS A 71 -12.32 -19.08 -2.39
N PHE A 72 -11.95 -18.13 -1.52
CA PHE A 72 -12.90 -17.28 -0.79
C PHE A 72 -13.80 -16.44 -1.72
N ASP A 73 -13.34 -16.16 -2.94
CA ASP A 73 -14.11 -15.49 -3.99
C ASP A 73 -14.91 -16.44 -4.90
N GLN A 74 -14.64 -17.75 -4.86
CA GLN A 74 -15.36 -18.77 -5.61
C GLN A 74 -16.46 -19.46 -4.80
N TYR A 75 -16.56 -19.16 -3.50
CA TYR A 75 -17.62 -19.68 -2.65
C TYR A 75 -18.98 -19.11 -3.08
N GLN A 76 -19.67 -19.79 -4.00
CA GLN A 76 -21.02 -19.44 -4.46
C GLN A 76 -22.06 -19.75 -3.36
N VAL A 77 -22.22 -18.85 -2.40
CA VAL A 77 -23.30 -18.96 -1.40
C VAL A 77 -24.55 -18.30 -1.96
N ARG A 78 -25.63 -19.09 -2.07
CA ARG A 78 -26.94 -18.62 -2.55
C ARG A 78 -27.69 -17.70 -1.56
N HIS A 79 -27.11 -17.43 -0.38
CA HIS A 79 -27.74 -16.67 0.71
C HIS A 79 -26.73 -15.78 1.46
N GLN A 80 -26.88 -14.46 1.30
CA GLN A 80 -26.00 -13.42 1.84
C GLN A 80 -25.87 -13.44 3.38
N GLU A 81 -26.92 -13.84 4.10
CA GLU A 81 -26.95 -13.90 5.57
C GLU A 81 -25.97 -14.92 6.19
N GLN A 82 -25.54 -15.92 5.42
CA GLN A 82 -24.58 -16.92 5.91
C GLN A 82 -23.12 -16.44 5.81
N ILE A 83 -22.86 -15.40 5.00
CA ILE A 83 -21.51 -14.84 4.76
C ILE A 83 -21.12 -13.88 5.89
N GLN A 84 -22.03 -13.03 6.34
CA GLN A 84 -21.77 -12.03 7.38
C GLN A 84 -21.98 -12.60 8.80
N LYS A 85 -21.50 -13.82 9.06
CA LYS A 85 -21.50 -14.35 10.43
C LYS A 85 -20.26 -13.84 11.16
N HIS A 86 -20.51 -12.81 11.97
CA HIS A 86 -19.61 -12.03 12.84
C HIS A 86 -18.94 -10.85 12.16
#